data_AF-A0A848XJD4-F1
#
_entry.id   AF-A0A848XJD4-F1
#
_cell.length_a   1.000
_cell.length_b   1.000
_cell.length_c   1.000
_cell.angle_alpha   90.00
_cell.angle_beta   90.00
_cell.angle_gamma   90.00
#
_symmetry.space_group_name_H-M   'P 1'
#
loop_
_entity.id
_entity.type
_entity.pdbx_description
1 polymer ?
#
loop_
_entity_poly.entity_id
_entity_poly.type
_entity_poly.pdbx_seq_one_letter_code
_entity_poly.pdbx_strand_id
1 'polypeptide(L)'
;MVREEGRAVVQDLFAAASAGDLDRVAALYADDFVDHATGGSRGGTDKESTIRTFRELLDAFSDTRHDIEDLIAEGDRVVVRLVASGTHTGEFRGIPPTHERVEMRSTAIYRVGAGQIRERWCDSVASVQTAIGELKETKTDLRVLRGAEAPWTESIAGARFQGVSVDDLGFTRFQLQANAVFDEHRHDSAQITYVISGTLICEIDGMDHVIGPGDAIAIPGGVLHGVRAGDGPVEAVDAWSPPPRHL
;
A
#
# COMPACT_ATOMS: atom_id res chain seq x y z
N MET A 1 -26.30 -20.40 27.86
CA MET A 1 -26.17 -19.30 28.84
C MET A 1 -24.80 -18.65 28.73
N VAL A 2 -23.69 -19.31 29.08
CA VAL A 2 -22.32 -18.71 28.98
C VAL A 2 -21.96 -18.21 27.57
N ARG A 3 -22.35 -18.94 26.51
CA ARG A 3 -22.09 -18.51 25.12
C ARG A 3 -22.80 -17.21 24.72
N GLU A 4 -24.07 -17.04 25.13
CA GLU A 4 -24.84 -15.83 24.86
C GLU A 4 -24.38 -14.66 25.72
N GLU A 5 -24.03 -14.93 26.98
CA GLU A 5 -23.43 -13.95 27.89
C GLU A 5 -22.09 -13.43 27.34
N GLY A 6 -21.22 -14.32 26.85
CA GLY A 6 -19.96 -13.96 26.22
C GLY A 6 -20.15 -13.05 25.01
N ARG A 7 -21.08 -13.39 24.11
CA ARG A 7 -21.41 -12.54 22.94
C ARG A 7 -21.85 -11.14 23.38
N ALA A 8 -22.76 -11.06 24.34
CA ALA A 8 -23.29 -9.80 24.84
C ALA A 8 -22.18 -8.91 25.44
N VAL A 9 -21.27 -9.49 26.23
CA VAL A 9 -20.13 -8.75 26.82
C VAL A 9 -19.21 -8.17 25.74
N VAL A 10 -18.88 -8.94 24.71
CA VAL A 10 -18.00 -8.46 23.63
C VAL A 10 -18.70 -7.44 22.72
N GLN A 11 -19.99 -7.61 22.46
CA GLN A 11 -20.78 -6.60 21.73
C GLN A 11 -20.86 -5.29 22.50
N ASP A 12 -21.11 -5.36 23.81
CA ASP A 12 -21.17 -4.19 24.69
C ASP A 12 -19.81 -3.48 24.77
N LEU A 13 -18.70 -4.23 24.80
CA LEU A 13 -17.35 -3.65 24.74
C LEU A 13 -17.18 -2.72 23.53
N PHE A 14 -17.51 -3.22 22.33
CA PHE A 14 -17.30 -2.45 21.10
C PHE A 14 -18.35 -1.33 20.94
N ALA A 15 -19.58 -1.53 21.41
CA ALA A 15 -20.58 -0.47 21.47
C ALA A 15 -20.15 0.67 22.41
N ALA A 16 -19.68 0.36 23.61
CA ALA A 16 -19.17 1.33 24.57
C ALA A 16 -17.93 2.06 24.02
N ALA A 17 -17.01 1.34 23.38
CA ALA A 17 -15.83 1.94 22.74
C ALA A 17 -16.22 2.93 21.63
N SER A 18 -17.20 2.59 20.78
CA SER A 18 -17.73 3.50 19.77
C SER A 18 -18.53 4.68 20.33
N ALA A 19 -19.11 4.54 21.52
CA ALA A 19 -19.75 5.64 22.23
C ALA A 19 -18.75 6.53 23.00
N GLY A 20 -17.47 6.14 23.07
CA GLY A 20 -16.46 6.79 23.90
C GLY A 20 -16.65 6.59 25.41
N ASP A 21 -17.47 5.61 25.82
CA ASP A 21 -17.78 5.33 27.23
C ASP A 21 -16.68 4.47 27.87
N LEU A 22 -15.57 5.13 28.23
CA LEU A 22 -14.42 4.48 28.87
C LEU A 22 -14.74 3.85 30.22
N ASP A 23 -15.72 4.39 30.95
CA ASP A 23 -16.14 3.83 32.24
C ASP A 23 -16.84 2.48 32.03
N ARG A 24 -17.71 2.39 31.01
CA ARG A 24 -18.32 1.11 30.63
C ARG A 24 -17.29 0.13 30.10
N VAL A 25 -16.36 0.57 29.24
CA VAL A 25 -15.25 -0.27 28.78
C VAL A 25 -14.47 -0.82 29.98
N ALA A 26 -14.12 0.02 30.96
CA ALA A 26 -13.39 -0.42 32.15
C ALA A 26 -14.18 -1.42 33.01
N ALA A 27 -15.49 -1.24 33.15
CA ALA A 27 -16.34 -2.15 33.92
C ALA A 27 -16.42 -3.57 33.32
N LEU A 28 -16.25 -3.69 31.99
CA LEU A 28 -16.32 -4.98 31.28
C LEU A 28 -15.05 -5.82 31.42
N TYR A 29 -13.90 -5.24 31.82
CA TYR A 29 -12.68 -5.99 32.11
C TYR A 29 -12.60 -6.35 33.60
N ALA A 30 -12.23 -7.60 33.89
CA ALA A 30 -11.98 -8.05 35.25
C ALA A 30 -10.68 -7.43 35.80
N ASP A 31 -10.56 -7.31 37.12
CA ASP A 31 -9.38 -6.71 37.75
C ASP A 31 -8.14 -7.62 37.63
N ASP A 32 -8.33 -8.92 37.46
CA ASP A 32 -7.30 -9.92 37.18
C ASP A 32 -7.09 -10.19 35.68
N PHE A 33 -7.55 -9.28 34.81
CA PHE A 33 -7.45 -9.43 33.36
C PHE A 33 -5.99 -9.52 32.87
N VAL A 34 -5.77 -10.39 31.88
CA VAL A 34 -4.47 -10.56 31.19
C VAL A 34 -4.60 -10.43 29.66
N ASP A 35 -3.82 -9.53 29.08
CA ASP A 35 -3.65 -9.37 27.63
C ASP A 35 -2.45 -10.14 27.12
N HIS A 36 -2.69 -11.13 26.27
CA HIS A 36 -1.67 -11.99 25.66
C HIS A 36 -1.27 -11.56 24.25
N ALA A 37 -1.80 -10.43 23.74
CA ALA A 37 -1.44 -9.91 22.43
C ALA A 37 0.09 -9.71 22.31
N THR A 38 0.65 -9.99 21.13
CA THR A 38 2.10 -9.83 20.90
C THR A 38 2.53 -8.38 21.16
N GLY A 39 3.33 -8.16 22.22
CA GLY A 39 3.75 -6.83 22.69
C GLY A 39 2.86 -6.18 23.75
N GLY A 40 1.72 -6.82 24.10
CA GLY A 40 0.74 -6.32 25.05
C GLY A 40 0.06 -5.03 24.62
N SER A 41 -0.72 -4.46 25.53
CA SER A 41 -1.19 -3.08 25.43
C SER A 41 -0.05 -2.13 25.81
N ARG A 42 -0.17 -0.83 25.49
CA ARG A 42 0.93 0.11 25.76
C ARG A 42 1.20 0.19 27.26
N GLY A 43 2.38 -0.27 27.66
CA GLY A 43 2.83 -0.20 29.04
C GLY A 43 2.40 -1.38 29.93
N GLY A 44 1.85 -2.47 29.38
CA GLY A 44 1.56 -3.67 30.16
C GLY A 44 0.61 -4.67 29.50
N THR A 45 0.34 -5.74 30.23
CA THR A 45 -0.59 -6.81 29.84
C THR A 45 -1.84 -6.83 30.74
N ASP A 46 -2.14 -5.71 31.39
CA ASP A 46 -3.17 -5.62 32.43
C ASP A 46 -4.36 -4.74 31.99
N LYS A 47 -5.38 -4.65 32.86
CA LYS A 47 -6.56 -3.82 32.63
C LYS A 47 -6.18 -2.34 32.48
N GLU A 48 -5.29 -1.82 33.32
CA GLU A 48 -4.96 -0.39 33.33
C GLU A 48 -4.31 0.06 32.01
N SER A 49 -3.33 -0.71 31.52
CA SER A 49 -2.67 -0.50 30.23
C SER A 49 -3.62 -0.65 29.05
N THR A 50 -4.59 -1.56 29.14
CA THR A 50 -5.65 -1.72 28.13
C THR A 50 -6.56 -0.48 28.07
N ILE A 51 -7.07 -0.02 29.22
CA ILE A 51 -7.93 1.17 29.28
C ILE A 51 -7.18 2.44 28.88
N ARG A 52 -5.89 2.54 29.22
CA ARG A 52 -5.01 3.61 28.73
C ARG A 52 -4.91 3.61 27.21
N THR A 53 -4.79 2.44 26.59
CA THR A 53 -4.74 2.31 25.13
C THR A 53 -6.06 2.73 24.48
N PHE A 54 -7.21 2.37 25.06
CA PHE A 54 -8.51 2.87 24.57
C PHE A 54 -8.62 4.39 24.66
N ARG A 55 -8.18 4.99 25.78
CA ARG A 55 -8.17 6.44 25.94
C ARG A 55 -7.31 7.12 24.89
N GLU A 56 -6.08 6.64 24.68
CA GLU A 56 -5.18 7.17 23.64
C GLU A 56 -5.82 7.12 22.25
N LEU A 57 -6.54 6.05 21.92
CA LEU A 57 -7.24 5.92 20.64
C LEU A 57 -8.41 6.90 20.53
N LEU A 58 -9.20 7.09 21.60
CA LEU A 58 -10.31 8.06 21.58
C LEU A 58 -9.85 9.51 21.56
N ASP A 59 -8.69 9.81 22.15
CA ASP A 59 -8.09 11.16 22.09
C ASP A 59 -7.53 11.45 20.68
N ALA A 60 -6.98 10.43 20.01
CA ALA A 60 -6.38 10.55 18.69
C ALA A 60 -7.38 10.50 17.53
N PHE A 61 -8.52 9.83 17.70
CA PHE A 61 -9.48 9.59 16.64
C PHE A 61 -10.90 10.06 17.00
N SER A 62 -11.50 10.90 16.15
CA SER A 62 -12.92 11.22 16.23
C SER A 62 -13.78 10.23 15.43
N ASP A 63 -15.09 10.26 15.65
CA ASP A 63 -16.09 9.48 14.90
C ASP A 63 -15.80 7.96 14.89
N THR A 64 -15.32 7.45 16.03
CA THR A 64 -14.85 6.09 16.15
C THR A 64 -15.99 5.07 16.04
N ARG A 65 -15.82 4.06 15.19
CA ARG A 65 -16.77 2.95 15.01
C ARG A 65 -16.06 1.60 15.06
N HIS A 66 -16.74 0.61 15.60
CA HIS A 66 -16.31 -0.78 15.64
C HIS A 66 -17.43 -1.64 15.05
N ASP A 67 -17.31 -1.96 13.77
CA ASP A 67 -18.29 -2.77 13.05
C ASP A 67 -17.89 -4.25 13.15
N ILE A 68 -18.66 -5.03 13.90
CA ILE A 68 -18.42 -6.48 14.07
C ILE A 68 -18.85 -7.21 12.79
N GLU A 69 -17.89 -7.85 12.13
CA GLU A 69 -18.11 -8.65 10.92
C GLU A 69 -18.45 -10.11 11.26
N ASP A 70 -17.74 -10.71 12.21
CA ASP A 70 -18.03 -12.04 12.74
C ASP A 70 -17.95 -12.05 14.26
N LEU A 71 -18.86 -12.83 14.88
CA LEU A 71 -18.84 -13.09 16.32
C LEU A 71 -19.19 -14.56 16.57
N ILE A 72 -18.22 -15.31 17.09
CA ILE A 72 -18.34 -16.75 17.35
C ILE A 72 -18.05 -16.98 18.82
N ALA A 73 -18.99 -17.59 19.54
CA ALA A 73 -18.82 -17.93 20.95
C ALA A 73 -18.90 -19.44 21.18
N GLU A 74 -17.88 -19.95 21.88
CA GLU A 74 -17.79 -21.35 22.28
C GLU A 74 -17.21 -21.46 23.69
N GLY A 75 -17.96 -22.11 24.58
CA GLY A 75 -17.57 -22.22 25.98
C GLY A 75 -17.49 -20.85 26.65
N ASP A 76 -16.34 -20.54 27.24
CA ASP A 76 -15.98 -19.27 27.85
C ASP A 76 -15.21 -18.34 26.89
N ARG A 77 -15.10 -18.70 25.59
CA ARG A 77 -14.36 -17.92 24.60
C ARG A 77 -15.27 -17.29 23.56
N VAL A 78 -14.87 -16.11 23.11
CA VAL A 78 -15.52 -15.34 22.05
C VAL A 78 -14.47 -14.87 21.05
N VAL A 79 -14.59 -15.31 19.81
CA VAL A 79 -13.81 -14.81 18.69
C VAL A 79 -14.60 -13.69 18.03
N VAL A 80 -13.94 -12.57 17.79
CA VAL A 80 -14.50 -11.43 17.05
C VAL A 80 -13.60 -11.11 15.87
N ARG A 81 -14.20 -10.86 14.71
CA ARG A 81 -13.58 -10.16 13.60
C ARG A 81 -14.34 -8.86 13.39
N LEU A 82 -13.63 -7.74 13.33
CA LEU A 82 -14.24 -6.42 13.23
C LEU A 82 -13.43 -5.46 12.35
N VAL A 83 -14.11 -4.40 11.90
CA VAL A 83 -13.50 -3.20 11.32
C VAL A 83 -13.59 -2.07 12.34
N ALA A 84 -12.44 -1.60 12.83
CA ALA A 84 -12.36 -0.35 13.60
C ALA A 84 -12.08 0.81 12.63
N SER A 85 -12.79 1.93 12.78
CA SER A 85 -12.59 3.11 11.94
C SER A 85 -12.71 4.40 12.74
N GLY A 86 -12.09 5.47 12.25
CA GLY A 86 -12.16 6.81 12.86
C GLY A 86 -11.39 7.83 12.03
N THR A 87 -11.59 9.13 12.30
CA THR A 87 -10.85 10.22 11.67
C THR A 87 -9.69 10.61 12.56
N HIS A 88 -8.46 10.63 12.05
CA HIS A 88 -7.26 10.94 12.84
C HIS A 88 -7.14 12.46 13.10
N THR A 89 -7.73 12.91 14.20
CA THR A 89 -7.89 14.32 14.56
C THR A 89 -7.01 14.79 15.71
N GLY A 90 -6.42 13.86 16.48
CA GLY A 90 -5.45 14.14 17.53
C GLY A 90 -4.06 13.57 17.21
N GLU A 91 -3.06 13.88 18.03
CA GLU A 91 -1.74 13.25 17.90
C GLU A 91 -1.80 11.79 18.37
N PHE A 92 -1.24 10.86 17.58
CA PHE A 92 -1.13 9.46 17.96
C PHE A 92 0.32 8.98 17.97
N ARG A 93 0.87 8.78 19.18
CA ARG A 93 2.24 8.26 19.42
C ARG A 93 3.33 8.95 18.58
N GLY A 94 3.33 10.30 18.59
CA GLY A 94 4.30 11.12 17.85
C GLY A 94 3.92 11.35 16.38
N ILE A 95 2.76 10.86 15.93
CA ILE A 95 2.22 11.16 14.60
C ILE A 95 1.19 12.30 14.74
N PRO A 96 1.43 13.48 14.13
CA PRO A 96 0.47 14.59 14.13
C PRO A 96 -0.85 14.19 13.43
N PRO A 97 -1.98 14.83 13.77
CA PRO A 97 -3.26 14.55 13.14
C PRO A 97 -3.18 14.73 11.63
N THR A 98 -3.69 13.74 10.89
CA THR A 98 -3.72 13.77 9.41
C THR A 98 -5.05 14.30 8.88
N HIS A 99 -6.10 14.33 9.72
CA HIS A 99 -7.48 14.64 9.35
C HIS A 99 -8.11 13.68 8.33
N GLU A 100 -7.46 12.53 8.11
CA GLU A 100 -7.93 11.49 7.21
C GLU A 100 -8.68 10.41 7.97
N ARG A 101 -9.59 9.73 7.26
CA ARG A 101 -10.28 8.55 7.78
C ARG A 101 -9.35 7.33 7.72
N VAL A 102 -9.24 6.61 8.82
CA VAL A 102 -8.44 5.39 8.96
C VAL A 102 -9.35 4.21 9.24
N GLU A 103 -9.07 3.07 8.63
CA GLU A 103 -9.77 1.81 8.89
C GLU A 103 -8.76 0.70 9.19
N MET A 104 -9.08 -0.14 10.17
CA MET A 104 -8.25 -1.25 10.59
C MET A 104 -9.11 -2.49 10.80
N ARG A 105 -8.73 -3.60 10.16
CA ARG A 105 -9.35 -4.90 10.39
C ARG A 105 -8.61 -5.63 11.50
N SER A 106 -9.36 -6.21 12.43
CA SER A 106 -8.80 -6.93 13.56
C SER A 106 -9.56 -8.23 13.83
N THR A 107 -8.83 -9.24 14.30
CA THR A 107 -9.40 -10.47 14.85
C THR A 107 -8.84 -10.67 16.25
N ALA A 108 -9.72 -10.86 17.22
CA ALA A 108 -9.32 -11.08 18.61
C ALA A 108 -10.13 -12.22 19.23
N ILE A 109 -9.53 -12.88 20.21
CA ILE A 109 -10.16 -13.90 21.03
C ILE A 109 -10.24 -13.36 22.45
N TYR A 110 -11.41 -13.43 23.06
CA TYR A 110 -11.67 -13.04 24.44
C TYR A 110 -12.06 -14.25 25.27
N ARG A 111 -11.52 -14.37 26.49
CA ARG A 111 -12.09 -15.25 27.53
C ARG A 111 -13.00 -14.43 28.43
N VAL A 112 -14.25 -14.85 28.57
CA VAL A 112 -15.29 -14.17 29.35
C VAL A 112 -15.77 -15.08 30.48
N GLY A 113 -15.92 -14.54 31.69
CA GLY A 113 -16.54 -15.25 32.79
C GLY A 113 -17.08 -14.31 33.86
N ALA A 114 -18.22 -14.67 34.44
CA ALA A 114 -18.96 -13.82 35.39
C ALA A 114 -19.22 -12.40 34.84
N GLY A 115 -19.69 -12.32 33.59
CA GLY A 115 -19.98 -11.04 32.92
C GLY A 115 -18.79 -10.14 32.58
N GLN A 116 -17.55 -10.62 32.74
CA GLN A 116 -16.34 -9.80 32.50
C GLN A 116 -15.30 -10.52 31.63
N ILE A 117 -14.53 -9.73 30.90
CA ILE A 117 -13.38 -10.17 30.11
C ILE A 117 -12.21 -10.42 31.06
N ARG A 118 -11.68 -11.65 31.02
CA ARG A 118 -10.54 -12.07 31.83
C ARG A 118 -9.25 -12.24 31.04
N GLU A 119 -9.34 -12.60 29.76
CA GLU A 119 -8.16 -12.70 28.91
C GLU A 119 -8.45 -12.26 27.48
N ARG A 120 -7.41 -11.80 26.79
CA ARG A 120 -7.47 -11.47 25.36
C ARG A 120 -6.25 -12.02 24.63
N TRP A 121 -6.46 -12.53 23.42
CA TRP A 121 -5.41 -12.81 22.43
C TRP A 121 -5.72 -12.04 21.17
N CYS A 122 -4.72 -11.36 20.61
CA CYS A 122 -4.82 -10.63 19.37
C CYS A 122 -3.44 -10.62 18.72
N ASP A 123 -3.32 -11.25 17.57
CA ASP A 123 -2.13 -11.18 16.74
C ASP A 123 -2.49 -10.39 15.49
N SER A 124 -2.01 -9.15 15.39
CA SER A 124 -2.15 -8.34 14.18
C SER A 124 -0.80 -8.12 13.52
N VAL A 125 -0.74 -8.30 12.21
CA VAL A 125 0.41 -7.91 11.37
C VAL A 125 0.40 -6.41 11.05
N ALA A 126 -0.78 -5.79 11.04
CA ALA A 126 -0.96 -4.35 10.83
C ALA A 126 -1.12 -3.61 12.17
N SER A 127 -0.39 -2.51 12.34
CA SER A 127 -0.52 -1.59 13.46
C SER A 127 -1.29 -0.33 13.03
N VAL A 128 -1.91 0.38 13.97
CA VAL A 128 -2.56 1.67 13.69
C VAL A 128 -1.54 2.67 13.12
N GLN A 129 -0.27 2.63 13.56
CA GLN A 129 0.79 3.46 12.98
C GLN A 129 1.06 3.13 11.51
N THR A 130 1.04 1.84 11.14
CA THR A 130 1.16 1.40 9.74
C THR A 130 0.00 1.94 8.91
N ALA A 131 -1.23 1.82 9.40
CA ALA A 131 -2.42 2.34 8.71
C ALA A 131 -2.38 3.88 8.55
N ILE A 132 -1.89 4.62 9.56
CA ILE A 132 -1.67 6.07 9.40
C ILE A 132 -0.50 6.36 8.43
N GLY A 133 0.54 5.52 8.45
CA GLY A 133 1.71 5.63 7.56
C GLY A 133 1.35 5.44 6.09
N GLU A 134 0.52 4.45 5.76
CA GLU A 134 0.01 4.20 4.41
C GLU A 134 -0.73 5.41 3.83
N LEU A 135 -1.46 6.18 4.67
CA LEU A 135 -2.09 7.43 4.25
C LEU A 135 -1.07 8.51 3.84
N LYS A 136 0.09 8.56 4.51
CA LYS A 136 1.19 9.50 4.19
C LYS A 136 1.94 9.12 2.91
N GLU A 137 1.85 7.86 2.46
CA GLU A 137 2.47 7.40 1.20
C GLU A 137 1.61 7.66 -0.04
N THR A 138 0.41 8.21 0.09
CA THR A 138 -0.25 8.89 -1.04
C THR A 138 0.39 10.26 -1.27
N LYS A 139 1.69 10.28 -1.60
CA LYS A 139 2.26 11.43 -2.31
C LYS A 139 1.60 11.45 -3.67
N THR A 140 0.74 12.42 -3.91
CA THR A 140 0.31 12.80 -5.25
C THR A 140 1.50 13.46 -5.97
N ASP A 141 2.61 12.74 -6.19
CA ASP A 141 3.64 13.13 -7.17
C ASP A 141 3.11 12.83 -8.58
N LEU A 142 2.00 13.51 -8.91
CA LEU A 142 1.35 13.36 -10.20
C LEU A 142 2.22 14.04 -11.26
N ARG A 143 2.93 13.23 -12.03
CA ARG A 143 3.70 13.68 -13.18
C ARG A 143 2.87 13.54 -14.45
N VAL A 144 2.57 14.66 -15.10
CA VAL A 144 1.82 14.67 -16.35
C VAL A 144 2.77 15.04 -17.50
N LEU A 145 3.03 14.09 -18.39
CA LEU A 145 3.73 14.37 -19.64
C LEU A 145 2.73 14.96 -20.66
N ARG A 146 2.74 16.29 -20.82
CA ARG A 146 1.92 16.97 -21.84
C ARG A 146 2.65 16.98 -23.17
N GLY A 147 2.41 15.97 -24.02
CA GLY A 147 3.24 15.65 -25.18
C GLY A 147 3.69 16.80 -26.10
N ALA A 148 2.83 17.79 -26.38
CA ALA A 148 3.20 18.94 -27.22
C ALA A 148 4.04 20.00 -26.50
N GLU A 149 3.97 20.06 -25.16
CA GLU A 149 4.60 21.07 -24.31
C GLU A 149 5.83 20.53 -23.57
N ALA A 150 5.96 19.22 -23.46
CA ALA A 150 7.06 18.58 -22.77
C ALA A 150 8.38 18.80 -23.54
N PRO A 151 9.47 19.18 -22.86
CA PRO A 151 10.76 19.35 -23.52
C PRO A 151 11.28 18.00 -24.02
N TRP A 152 11.91 18.01 -25.19
CA TRP A 152 12.63 16.86 -25.71
C TRP A 152 14.03 16.82 -25.11
N THR A 153 14.48 15.63 -24.70
CA THR A 153 15.88 15.36 -24.40
C THR A 153 16.56 14.82 -25.66
N GLU A 154 17.66 15.43 -26.07
CA GLU A 154 18.45 15.06 -27.27
C GLU A 154 19.86 14.66 -26.84
N SER A 155 19.96 13.58 -26.04
CA SER A 155 21.23 13.08 -25.52
C SER A 155 21.99 12.20 -26.52
N ILE A 156 21.32 11.74 -27.57
CA ILE A 156 21.86 10.81 -28.58
C ILE A 156 21.60 11.41 -29.97
N ALA A 157 22.63 11.43 -30.81
CA ALA A 157 22.53 12.02 -32.15
C ALA A 157 21.45 11.33 -32.98
N GLY A 158 20.54 12.11 -33.56
CA GLY A 158 19.43 11.57 -34.36
C GLY A 158 18.29 10.97 -33.52
N ALA A 159 18.32 11.12 -32.19
CA ALA A 159 17.27 10.63 -31.31
C ALA A 159 16.80 11.69 -30.33
N ARG A 160 15.51 11.63 -29.98
CA ARG A 160 14.93 12.47 -28.94
C ARG A 160 13.92 11.72 -28.10
N PHE A 161 13.85 12.07 -26.82
CA PHE A 161 13.07 11.35 -25.80
C PHE A 161 12.19 12.30 -24.99
N GLN A 162 11.03 11.80 -24.59
CA GLN A 162 10.13 12.39 -23.60
C GLN A 162 9.65 11.25 -22.72
N GLY A 163 9.76 11.36 -21.39
CA GLY A 163 9.37 10.27 -20.50
C GLY A 163 8.73 10.72 -19.21
N VAL A 164 8.13 9.75 -18.54
CA VAL A 164 7.53 9.89 -17.22
C VAL A 164 7.69 8.56 -16.49
N SER A 165 7.92 8.63 -15.18
CA SER A 165 8.02 7.45 -14.33
C SER A 165 7.29 7.64 -13.02
N VAL A 166 6.89 6.52 -12.42
CA VAL A 166 6.36 6.40 -11.06
C VAL A 166 6.89 5.08 -10.49
N ASP A 167 7.44 5.12 -9.28
CA ASP A 167 8.04 3.96 -8.62
C ASP A 167 8.97 3.17 -9.56
N ASP A 168 8.69 1.88 -9.79
CA ASP A 168 9.46 0.98 -10.65
C ASP A 168 8.89 0.85 -12.08
N LEU A 169 8.07 1.80 -12.52
CA LEU A 169 7.49 1.84 -13.87
C LEU A 169 7.82 3.15 -14.58
N GLY A 170 8.33 3.05 -15.80
CA GLY A 170 8.57 4.20 -16.67
C GLY A 170 8.00 4.03 -18.06
N PHE A 171 7.64 5.15 -18.68
CA PHE A 171 7.35 5.25 -20.10
C PHE A 171 8.25 6.28 -20.76
N THR A 172 8.78 5.96 -21.93
CA THR A 172 9.52 6.89 -22.79
C THR A 172 8.94 6.87 -24.19
N ARG A 173 8.40 8.00 -24.64
CA ARG A 173 8.18 8.23 -26.07
C ARG A 173 9.50 8.68 -26.69
N PHE A 174 9.92 8.02 -27.76
CA PHE A 174 11.13 8.40 -28.47
C PHE A 174 10.90 8.51 -29.97
N GLN A 175 11.72 9.35 -30.60
CA GLN A 175 11.72 9.52 -32.04
C GLN A 175 13.13 9.43 -32.58
N LEU A 176 13.30 8.65 -33.64
CA LEU A 176 14.56 8.42 -34.32
C LEU A 176 14.50 9.02 -35.73
N GLN A 177 15.57 9.68 -36.14
CA GLN A 177 15.79 10.03 -37.54
C GLN A 177 16.03 8.77 -38.36
N ALA A 178 15.78 8.86 -39.67
CA ALA A 178 16.10 7.79 -40.61
C ALA A 178 17.58 7.36 -40.46
N ASN A 179 17.81 6.06 -40.41
CA ASN A 179 19.14 5.46 -40.23
C ASN A 179 19.86 5.83 -38.91
N ALA A 180 19.18 6.42 -37.93
CA ALA A 180 19.77 6.62 -36.61
C ALA A 180 20.10 5.26 -35.97
N VAL A 181 21.27 5.16 -35.36
CA VAL A 181 21.78 3.93 -34.74
C VAL A 181 22.06 4.20 -33.26
N PHE A 182 21.61 3.26 -32.44
CA PHE A 182 21.98 3.09 -31.06
C PHE A 182 22.92 1.90 -31.01
N ASP A 183 24.16 2.20 -30.65
CA ASP A 183 25.17 1.17 -30.49
C ASP A 183 24.70 0.09 -29.51
N GLU A 184 25.29 -1.09 -29.67
CA GLU A 184 25.00 -2.23 -28.84
C GLU A 184 25.25 -1.90 -27.35
N HIS A 185 24.23 -2.13 -26.52
CA HIS A 185 24.26 -1.78 -25.11
C HIS A 185 23.47 -2.79 -24.26
N ARG A 186 23.60 -2.65 -22.94
CA ARG A 186 22.87 -3.45 -21.96
C ARG A 186 22.52 -2.61 -20.75
N HIS A 187 21.40 -2.94 -20.13
CA HIS A 187 20.94 -2.37 -18.88
C HIS A 187 20.14 -3.40 -18.09
N ASP A 188 20.04 -3.21 -16.78
CA ASP A 188 19.33 -4.13 -15.88
C ASP A 188 17.81 -4.06 -16.03
N SER A 189 17.28 -2.96 -16.58
CA SER A 189 15.85 -2.75 -16.81
C SER A 189 15.31 -3.71 -17.86
N ALA A 190 14.17 -4.35 -17.57
CA ALA A 190 13.35 -4.97 -18.61
C ALA A 190 12.65 -3.86 -19.41
N GLN A 191 12.53 -4.06 -20.72
CA GLN A 191 11.97 -3.09 -21.65
C GLN A 191 10.94 -3.73 -22.58
N ILE A 192 9.87 -3.01 -22.90
CA ILE A 192 8.98 -3.33 -24.01
C ILE A 192 8.91 -2.11 -24.92
N THR A 193 9.31 -2.27 -26.19
CA THR A 193 9.19 -1.22 -27.21
C THR A 193 7.99 -1.49 -28.09
N TYR A 194 7.05 -0.55 -28.15
CA TYR A 194 5.91 -0.54 -29.07
C TYR A 194 6.11 0.52 -30.16
N VAL A 195 6.04 0.13 -31.43
CA VAL A 195 6.28 1.06 -32.55
C VAL A 195 4.96 1.70 -32.99
N ILE A 196 4.93 3.04 -32.98
CA ILE A 196 3.78 3.84 -33.43
C ILE A 196 3.86 4.07 -34.95
N SER A 197 5.04 4.42 -35.46
CA SER A 197 5.26 4.66 -36.89
C SER A 197 6.72 4.42 -37.29
N GLY A 198 6.95 4.14 -38.57
CA GLY A 198 8.28 3.80 -39.09
C GLY A 198 8.65 2.33 -38.88
N THR A 199 9.94 2.03 -39.04
CA THR A 199 10.48 0.68 -38.88
C THR A 199 11.68 0.72 -37.95
N LEU A 200 11.56 0.03 -36.82
CA LEU A 200 12.65 -0.18 -35.87
C LEU A 200 13.29 -1.54 -36.15
N ILE A 201 14.61 -1.63 -36.09
CA ILE A 201 15.33 -2.89 -36.19
C ILE A 201 16.12 -3.07 -34.91
N CYS A 202 15.82 -4.13 -34.17
CA CYS A 202 16.54 -4.51 -32.96
C CYS A 202 17.44 -5.70 -33.25
N GLU A 203 18.74 -5.55 -32.99
CA GLU A 203 19.71 -6.64 -33.12
C GLU A 203 19.90 -7.30 -31.75
N ILE A 204 19.63 -8.60 -31.66
CA ILE A 204 19.82 -9.42 -30.45
C ILE A 204 20.48 -10.73 -30.87
N ASP A 205 21.56 -11.12 -30.19
CA ASP A 205 22.33 -12.34 -30.50
C ASP A 205 22.77 -12.43 -31.98
N GLY A 206 23.08 -11.29 -32.59
CA GLY A 206 23.48 -11.17 -34.01
C GLY A 206 22.35 -11.39 -35.02
N MET A 207 21.09 -11.37 -34.57
CA MET A 207 19.90 -11.47 -35.43
C MET A 207 19.11 -10.17 -35.42
N ASP A 208 18.71 -9.73 -36.61
CA ASP A 208 17.83 -8.58 -36.78
C ASP A 208 16.36 -8.95 -36.59
N HIS A 209 15.70 -8.21 -35.71
CA HIS A 209 14.26 -8.24 -35.51
C HIS A 209 13.65 -6.94 -36.01
N VAL A 210 12.86 -7.02 -37.08
CA VAL A 210 12.15 -5.88 -37.67
C VAL A 210 10.83 -5.69 -36.96
N ILE A 211 10.61 -4.49 -36.40
CA ILE A 211 9.40 -4.11 -35.64
C ILE A 211 8.72 -2.96 -36.37
N GLY A 212 7.51 -3.20 -36.87
CA GLY A 212 6.70 -2.23 -37.62
C GLY A 212 5.60 -1.59 -36.77
N PRO A 213 4.80 -0.68 -37.36
CA PRO A 213 3.72 0.00 -36.65
C PRO A 213 2.69 -0.99 -36.11
N GLY A 214 2.42 -0.91 -34.80
CA GLY A 214 1.51 -1.82 -34.09
C GLY A 214 2.19 -3.05 -33.48
N ASP A 215 3.45 -3.31 -33.83
CA ASP A 215 4.23 -4.40 -33.27
C ASP A 215 4.93 -3.96 -31.97
N ALA A 216 5.28 -4.94 -31.15
CA ALA A 216 6.09 -4.74 -29.95
C ALA A 216 7.18 -5.80 -29.80
N ILE A 217 8.30 -5.42 -29.22
CA ILE A 217 9.37 -6.32 -28.79
C ILE A 217 9.59 -6.18 -27.29
N ALA A 218 9.75 -7.30 -26.59
CA ALA A 218 10.07 -7.34 -25.17
C ALA A 218 11.53 -7.81 -25.01
N ILE A 219 12.33 -7.02 -24.31
CA ILE A 219 13.75 -7.24 -24.08
C ILE A 219 13.95 -7.42 -22.57
N PRO A 220 14.29 -8.64 -22.10
CA PRO A 220 14.61 -8.88 -20.69
C PRO A 220 15.82 -8.05 -20.22
N GLY A 221 15.85 -7.72 -18.93
CA GLY A 221 16.99 -7.05 -18.31
C GLY A 221 18.30 -7.84 -18.49
N GLY A 222 19.38 -7.12 -18.76
CA GLY A 222 20.73 -7.67 -18.94
C GLY A 222 21.03 -8.24 -20.33
N VAL A 223 20.04 -8.27 -21.25
CA VAL A 223 20.24 -8.69 -22.64
C VAL A 223 20.99 -7.60 -23.41
N LEU A 224 22.05 -8.00 -24.10
CA LEU A 224 22.82 -7.15 -24.99
C LEU A 224 22.02 -6.95 -26.28
N HIS A 225 21.81 -5.70 -26.70
CA HIS A 225 21.03 -5.42 -27.90
C HIS A 225 21.44 -4.10 -28.55
N GLY A 226 21.27 -4.02 -29.86
CA GLY A 226 21.41 -2.80 -30.66
C GLY A 226 20.06 -2.37 -31.24
N VAL A 227 19.89 -1.08 -31.51
CA VAL A 227 18.64 -0.56 -32.07
C VAL A 227 18.94 0.42 -33.18
N ARG A 228 18.25 0.32 -34.32
CA ARG A 228 18.38 1.30 -35.40
C ARG A 228 17.05 1.57 -36.09
N ALA A 229 16.92 2.77 -36.63
CA ALA A 229 15.84 3.11 -37.55
C ALA A 229 16.15 2.54 -38.95
N GLY A 230 15.10 2.14 -39.68
CA GLY A 230 15.20 1.88 -41.11
C GLY A 230 15.36 3.15 -41.94
N ASP A 231 14.99 3.08 -43.23
CA ASP A 231 15.16 4.18 -44.19
C ASP A 231 14.33 5.44 -43.88
N GLY A 232 13.36 5.34 -42.97
CA GLY A 232 12.49 6.43 -42.54
C GLY A 232 12.58 6.72 -41.04
N PRO A 233 12.06 7.88 -40.58
CA PRO A 233 12.00 8.18 -39.16
C PRO A 233 11.08 7.20 -38.43
N VAL A 234 11.37 6.97 -37.14
CA VAL A 234 10.61 6.08 -36.27
C VAL A 234 10.04 6.87 -35.11
N GLU A 235 8.81 6.55 -34.72
CA GLU A 235 8.25 6.95 -33.45
C GLU A 235 7.78 5.71 -32.69
N ALA A 236 8.20 5.60 -31.43
CA ALA A 236 7.90 4.45 -30.60
C ALA A 236 7.80 4.85 -29.12
N VAL A 237 7.29 3.93 -28.32
CA VAL A 237 7.17 4.06 -26.87
C VAL A 237 7.84 2.87 -26.22
N ASP A 238 8.72 3.14 -25.27
CA ASP A 238 9.26 2.16 -24.35
C ASP A 238 8.51 2.15 -23.04
N ALA A 239 8.19 0.97 -22.53
CA ALA A 239 7.84 0.72 -21.15
C ALA A 239 9.03 0.05 -20.44
N TRP A 240 9.34 0.49 -19.23
CA TRP A 240 10.53 0.06 -18.48
C TRP A 240 10.18 -0.43 -17.08
N SER A 241 10.93 -1.41 -16.58
CA SER A 241 10.95 -1.74 -15.15
C SER A 241 12.31 -2.31 -14.70
N PRO A 242 13.00 -1.67 -13.73
CA PRO A 242 12.76 -0.30 -13.26
C PRO A 242 13.08 0.73 -14.36
N PRO A 243 12.61 1.99 -14.28
CA PRO A 243 12.93 3.03 -15.25
C PRO A 243 14.45 3.37 -15.28
N PRO A 244 15.02 3.68 -16.46
CA PRO A 244 16.36 4.23 -16.56
C PRO A 244 16.53 5.51 -15.72
N ARG A 245 17.72 5.69 -15.12
CA ARG A 245 18.02 6.81 -14.19
C ARG A 245 17.95 8.22 -14.79
N HIS A 246 17.78 8.33 -16.11
CA HIS A 246 17.71 9.60 -16.83
C HIS A 246 16.26 10.02 -17.16
N LEU A 247 15.27 9.24 -16.71
CA LEU A 247 13.83 9.55 -16.78
C LEU A 247 13.29 10.14 -15.48
#